data_AF-A0A2T4J981-F1
#
_entry.id   AF-A0A2T4J981-F1
#
_cell.length_a   1.000
_cell.length_b   1.000
_cell.length_c   1.000
_cell.angle_alpha   90.00
_cell.angle_beta   90.00
_cell.angle_gamma   90.00
#
_symmetry.space_group_name_H-M   'P 1'
#
loop_
_entity.id
_entity.type
_entity.pdbx_description
1 polymer ?
#
loop_
_entity_poly.entity_id
_entity_poly.type
_entity_poly.pdbx_seq_one_letter_code
_entity_poly.pdbx_strand_id
1 'polypeptide(L)'
;MIDSTRATNPRTRQSLSLIAPEAVDRFIATYLPLGLMAHDLGTQAKHVSARLDKAEVRPIPLPDRCSMIYIRAEAAPVIAI
;
A
#
# COMPACT_ATOMS: atom_id res chain seq x y z
N MET A 1 10.21 -5.16 -13.31
CA MET A 1 9.52 -6.44 -13.06
C MET A 1 9.71 -6.76 -11.58
N ILE A 2 8.65 -7.14 -10.85
CA ILE A 2 8.81 -7.64 -9.48
C ILE A 2 9.04 -9.15 -9.60
N ASP A 3 10.22 -9.61 -9.19
CA ASP A 3 10.50 -11.04 -9.19
C ASP A 3 9.63 -11.73 -8.14
N SER A 4 9.01 -12.84 -8.56
CA SER A 4 8.19 -13.65 -7.68
C SER A 4 8.49 -15.13 -7.88
N THR A 5 8.42 -15.88 -6.79
CA THR A 5 8.61 -17.33 -6.77
C THR A 5 7.29 -18.01 -6.44
N ARG A 6 6.95 -19.08 -7.16
CA ARG A 6 5.78 -19.88 -6.82
C ARG A 6 6.08 -20.75 -5.61
N ALA A 7 5.17 -20.75 -4.65
CA ALA A 7 5.21 -21.63 -3.49
C ALA A 7 3.84 -22.22 -3.22
N THR A 8 3.78 -23.41 -2.64
CA THR A 8 2.50 -24.02 -2.23
C THR A 8 2.19 -23.63 -0.80
N ASN A 9 1.00 -23.08 -0.54
CA ASN A 9 0.53 -22.79 0.80
C ASN A 9 0.43 -24.09 1.61
N PRO A 10 1.14 -24.24 2.75
CA PRO A 10 1.13 -25.48 3.52
C PRO A 10 -0.24 -25.82 4.12
N ARG A 11 -1.09 -24.81 4.37
CA ARG A 11 -2.41 -24.98 4.97
C ARG A 11 -3.50 -25.29 3.94
N THR A 12 -3.50 -24.57 2.81
CA THR A 12 -4.57 -24.67 1.81
C THR A 12 -4.17 -25.46 0.56
N ARG A 13 -2.89 -25.81 0.41
CA ARG A 13 -2.27 -26.40 -0.80
C ARG A 13 -2.45 -25.57 -2.08
N GLN A 14 -2.89 -24.32 -1.95
CA GLN A 14 -3.03 -23.41 -3.10
C GLN A 14 -1.66 -22.88 -3.53
N SER A 15 -1.48 -22.65 -4.83
CA SER A 15 -0.30 -21.96 -5.34
C SER A 15 -0.34 -20.49 -4.93
N LEU A 16 0.74 -20.01 -4.34
CA LEU A 16 1.01 -18.63 -3.99
C LEU A 16 2.14 -18.10 -4.87
N SER A 17 2.11 -16.82 -5.18
CA SER A 17 3.27 -16.09 -5.68
C SER A 17 3.86 -15.31 -4.52
N LEU A 18 5.10 -15.63 -4.15
CA LEU A 18 5.85 -14.94 -3.11
C LEU A 18 6.73 -13.89 -3.76
N ILE A 19 6.72 -12.69 -3.20
CA ILE A 19 7.59 -11.59 -3.61
C ILE A 19 8.76 -11.53 -2.62
N ALA A 20 9.97 -11.24 -3.12
CA ALA A 20 11.15 -11.10 -2.28
C ALA A 20 10.99 -9.94 -1.27
N PRO A 21 11.46 -10.08 -0.02
CA PRO A 21 11.35 -9.02 0.99
C PRO A 21 11.89 -7.67 0.53
N GLU A 22 13.00 -7.65 -0.22
CA GLU A 22 13.64 -6.43 -0.71
C GLU A 22 12.75 -5.68 -1.71
N ALA A 23 11.89 -6.40 -2.45
CA ALA A 23 10.92 -5.79 -3.33
C ALA A 23 9.75 -5.16 -2.53
N VAL A 24 9.38 -5.75 -1.39
CA VAL A 24 8.44 -5.14 -0.45
C VAL A 24 9.05 -3.88 0.14
N ASP A 25 10.31 -3.91 0.57
CA ASP A 25 11.01 -2.75 1.13
C ASP A 25 11.08 -1.59 0.13
N ARG A 26 11.45 -1.86 -1.13
CA ARG A 26 11.43 -0.85 -2.20
C ARG A 26 10.03 -0.29 -2.44
N PHE A 27 9.01 -1.16 -2.38
CA PHE A 27 7.63 -0.74 -2.56
C PHE A 27 7.20 0.20 -1.44
N ILE A 28 7.40 -0.16 -0.16
CA ILE A 28 7.02 0.68 0.98
C ILE A 28 7.88 1.94 1.11
N ALA A 29 9.11 1.95 0.60
CA ALA A 29 9.95 3.15 0.54
C ALA A 29 9.41 4.18 -0.46
N THR A 30 8.75 3.73 -1.53
CA THR A 30 8.27 4.61 -2.61
C THR A 30 6.79 4.94 -2.45
N TYR A 31 5.99 3.97 -2.01
CA TYR A 31 4.53 4.04 -1.96
C TYR A 31 4.02 3.88 -0.54
N LEU A 32 2.84 4.45 -0.31
CA LEU A 32 2.19 4.46 0.98
C LEU A 32 0.73 3.97 0.84
N PRO A 33 0.44 2.72 1.24
CA PRO A 33 -0.91 2.17 1.23
C PRO A 33 -1.83 2.89 2.21
N LEU A 34 -3.08 3.15 1.78
CA LEU A 34 -4.09 3.81 2.62
C LEU A 34 -4.35 3.08 3.94
N GLY A 35 -4.33 1.74 3.91
CA GLY A 35 -4.50 0.92 5.10
C GLY A 35 -3.36 1.09 6.12
N LEU A 36 -2.11 1.22 5.66
CA LEU A 36 -0.97 1.44 6.55
C LEU A 36 -1.03 2.83 7.19
N MET A 37 -1.35 3.87 6.40
CA MET A 37 -1.58 5.21 6.94
C MET A 37 -2.67 5.23 8.02
N ALA A 38 -3.78 4.54 7.76
CA ALA A 38 -4.88 4.46 8.72
C ALA A 38 -4.48 3.73 10.00
N HIS A 39 -3.73 2.64 9.87
CA HIS A 39 -3.17 1.88 10.97
C HIS A 39 -2.24 2.76 11.83
N ASP A 40 -1.27 3.43 11.20
CA ASP A 40 -0.25 4.23 11.91
C ASP A 40 -0.85 5.44 12.63
N LEU A 41 -1.93 6.01 12.09
CA LEU A 41 -2.68 7.11 12.72
C LEU A 41 -3.75 6.64 13.71
N GLY A 42 -3.97 5.33 13.86
CA GLY A 42 -5.05 4.79 14.70
C GLY A 42 -6.45 5.23 14.26
N THR A 43 -6.70 5.37 12.96
CA THR A 43 -7.98 5.88 12.42
C THR A 43 -8.52 5.02 11.27
N GLN A 44 -9.68 5.38 10.74
CA GLN A 44 -10.28 4.71 9.59
C GLN A 44 -9.69 5.23 8.28
N ALA A 45 -9.49 4.33 7.31
CA ALA A 45 -8.99 4.65 5.97
C ALA A 45 -9.78 5.78 5.27
N LYS A 46 -11.10 5.86 5.49
CA LYS A 46 -11.94 6.93 4.95
C LYS A 46 -11.53 8.33 5.44
N HIS A 47 -11.09 8.46 6.69
CA HIS A 47 -10.65 9.75 7.26
C HIS A 47 -9.30 10.17 6.67
N VAL A 48 -8.39 9.22 6.49
CA VAL A 48 -7.11 9.46 5.80
C VAL A 48 -7.36 9.90 4.36
N SER A 49 -8.22 9.18 3.63
CA SER A 49 -8.56 9.52 2.25
C SER A 49 -9.16 10.92 2.13
N ALA A 50 -10.07 11.30 3.03
CA ALA A 50 -10.65 12.64 3.04
C ALA A 50 -9.61 13.74 3.35
N ARG A 51 -8.62 13.44 4.20
CA ARG A 51 -7.53 14.38 4.52
C ARG A 51 -6.58 14.57 3.32
N LEU A 52 -6.25 13.50 2.60
CA LEU A 52 -5.44 13.54 1.38
C LEU A 52 -6.16 14.27 0.25
N ASP A 53 -7.46 14.01 0.08
CA ASP A 53 -8.30 14.69 -0.93
C ASP A 53 -8.38 16.21 -0.70
N LYS A 54 -8.51 16.64 0.56
CA LYS A 54 -8.43 18.08 0.94
C LYS A 54 -7.08 18.73 0.64
N ALA A 55 -6.01 17.94 0.63
CA ALA A 55 -4.67 18.39 0.28
C ALA A 55 -4.34 18.19 -1.20
N GLU A 56 -5.35 17.83 -2.01
CA GLU A 56 -5.23 17.55 -3.45
C GLU A 56 -4.26 16.41 -3.79
N VAL A 57 -3.91 15.56 -2.82
CA VAL A 57 -3.07 14.39 -3.01
C VAL A 57 -3.94 13.22 -3.46
N ARG A 58 -3.71 12.75 -4.69
CA ARG A 58 -4.52 11.70 -5.33
C ARG A 58 -3.84 10.33 -5.23
N PRO A 59 -4.61 9.23 -5.12
CA PRO A 59 -4.04 7.90 -5.20
C PRO A 59 -3.56 7.62 -6.63
N ILE A 60 -2.63 6.67 -6.75
CA ILE A 60 -2.21 6.16 -8.06
C ILE A 60 -3.40 5.43 -8.70
N PRO A 61 -3.70 5.70 -9.98
CA PRO A 61 -4.76 5.00 -10.69
C PRO A 61 -4.40 3.51 -10.83
N LEU A 62 -5.16 2.67 -10.16
CA LEU A 62 -5.04 1.22 -10.19
C LEU A 62 -6.36 0.59 -10.65
N PRO A 63 -6.35 -0.66 -11.13
CA PRO A 63 -7.56 -1.41 -11.42
C PRO A 63 -8.50 -1.50 -10.22
N ASP A 64 -9.77 -1.75 -10.51
CA ASP A 64 -10.79 -1.99 -9.48
C ASP A 64 -10.37 -3.11 -8.52
N ARG A 65 -10.77 -2.98 -7.26
CA ARG A 65 -10.45 -3.90 -6.15
C ARG A 65 -8.98 -3.91 -5.70
N CYS A 66 -8.13 -3.05 -6.25
CA CYS A 66 -6.84 -2.74 -5.64
C CYS A 66 -7.02 -1.79 -4.45
N SER A 67 -6.17 -1.95 -3.43
CA SER A 67 -6.09 -0.96 -2.35
C SER A 67 -5.58 0.38 -2.89
N MET A 68 -6.11 1.48 -2.37
CA MET A 68 -5.56 2.80 -2.69
C MET A 68 -4.13 2.92 -2.16
N ILE A 69 -3.22 3.32 -3.05
CA ILE A 69 -1.82 3.60 -2.73
C ILE A 69 -1.48 5.00 -3.21
N TYR A 70 -0.57 5.64 -2.49
CA TYR A 70 -0.14 7.01 -2.75
C TYR A 70 1.38 7.05 -2.91
N ILE A 71 1.91 8.07 -3.56
CA ILE A 71 3.34 8.35 -3.54
C ILE A 71 3.71 8.78 -2.13
N ARG A 72 4.68 8.12 -1.50
CA ARG A 72 5.06 8.41 -0.10
C ARG A 72 5.48 9.85 0.07
N ALA A 73 6.29 10.38 -0.86
CA ALA A 73 6.80 11.75 -0.80
C ALA A 73 5.68 12.82 -0.80
N GLU A 74 4.52 12.51 -1.39
CA GLU A 74 3.36 13.41 -1.47
C GLU A 74 2.43 13.23 -0.27
N ALA A 75 2.16 11.98 0.13
CA ALA A 75 1.21 11.67 1.19
C ALA A 75 1.78 11.87 2.59
N ALA A 76 3.03 11.46 2.85
CA ALA A 76 3.64 11.49 4.18
C ALA A 76 3.58 12.88 4.85
N PRO A 77 3.92 13.99 4.16
CA PRO A 77 3.80 15.34 4.74
C PRO A 77 2.37 15.72 5.15
N VAL A 78 1.36 15.24 4.41
CA VAL A 78 -0.05 15.56 4.68
C VAL A 78 -0.53 14.86 5.94
N ILE A 79 -0.10 13.62 6.16
CA ILE A 79 -0.55 12.80 7.28
C ILE A 79 0.41 12.79 8.47
N ALA A 80 1.56 13.46 8.36
CA ALA A 80 2.56 13.64 9.41
C ALA A 80 3.10 12.30 9.96
N ILE A 81 3.42 11.38 9.06
CA ILE A 81 4.15 10.12 9.36
C ILE A 81 5.43 10.00 8.56
#